data_AF-A0A7S2K3V8-F1
#
_entry.id   AF-A0A7S2K3V8-F1
#
_cell.length_a   1.000
_cell.length_b   1.000
_cell.length_c   1.000
_cell.angle_alpha   90.00
_cell.angle_beta   90.00
_cell.angle_gamma   90.00
#
_symmetry.space_group_name_H-M   'P 1'
#
loop_
_entity.id
_entity.type
_entity.pdbx_description
1 polymer ?
#
loop_
_entity_poly.entity_id
_entity_poly.type
_entity_poly.pdbx_seq_one_letter_code
_entity_poly.pdbx_strand_id
1 'polypeptide(L)'
;YNTTIMLHHLKDHQDLNSFRTSHSNSLICYSAQWCGPCKRSKPELEAMAQKLSVERQCDFAIIYEEDLGSDLQSEGVSAFPTYVLYQEHGRLEGGRIKGANVPAVQALVEEKCGGRDPFAGVSGAGQSLGGGGGDVQKPANAEEARALRLARFGLPKDEEMKDVKPSSDVDATASSDTCGAQGAADDKDDGNNGGASSGGACETEDDAVEVNADVEMTDVEAKPELVDPTANLDKGLLDQLTSSM
;
A
#
# COMPACT_ATOMS: atom_id res chain seq x y z
N TYR A 1 6.12 -29.81 10.47
CA TYR A 1 6.05 -28.46 11.05
C TYR A 1 4.90 -27.76 10.38
N ASN A 2 3.80 -27.50 11.10
CA ASN A 2 2.61 -26.87 10.52
C ASN A 2 2.96 -25.43 10.14
N THR A 3 3.08 -25.16 8.84
CA THR A 3 3.26 -23.81 8.31
C THR A 3 1.94 -23.05 8.48
N THR A 4 1.83 -22.27 9.55
CA THR A 4 0.80 -21.25 9.69
C THR A 4 0.97 -20.26 8.54
N ILE A 5 -0.02 -20.22 7.65
CA ILE A 5 -0.06 -19.53 6.34
C ILE A 5 -0.11 -17.99 6.49
N MET A 6 0.46 -17.42 7.55
CA MET A 6 0.30 -16.00 7.90
C MET A 6 1.63 -15.25 7.84
N LEU A 7 2.70 -15.84 8.40
CA LEU A 7 4.06 -15.27 8.31
C LEU A 7 4.94 -16.27 7.55
N HIS A 8 5.29 -15.93 6.32
CA HIS A 8 6.08 -16.79 5.45
C HIS A 8 7.55 -16.78 5.88
N HIS A 9 8.16 -17.95 6.08
CA HIS A 9 9.60 -18.05 6.29
C HIS A 9 10.27 -18.31 4.94
N LEU A 10 11.07 -17.34 4.50
CA LEU A 10 11.87 -17.40 3.28
C LEU A 10 13.23 -18.02 3.59
N LYS A 11 13.72 -18.92 2.73
CA LYS A 11 14.96 -19.69 2.96
C LYS A 11 16.14 -19.25 2.10
N ASP A 12 15.87 -18.55 1.01
CA ASP A 12 16.87 -18.26 -0.01
C ASP A 12 16.63 -16.87 -0.62
N HIS A 13 17.64 -16.29 -1.26
CA HIS A 13 17.51 -15.02 -2.00
C HIS A 13 16.48 -15.12 -3.14
N GLN A 14 16.42 -16.27 -3.81
CA GLN A 14 15.44 -16.51 -4.87
C GLN A 14 14.00 -16.54 -4.34
N ASP A 15 13.79 -17.12 -3.16
CA ASP A 15 12.48 -17.18 -2.50
C ASP A 15 12.03 -15.78 -2.08
N LEU A 16 12.96 -14.95 -1.58
CA LEU A 16 12.73 -13.53 -1.31
C LEU A 16 12.31 -12.75 -2.55
N ASN A 17 13.02 -12.92 -3.67
CA ASN A 17 12.65 -12.29 -4.93
C ASN A 17 11.26 -12.71 -5.39
N SER A 18 11.00 -14.01 -5.37
CA SER A 18 9.72 -14.57 -5.80
C SER A 18 8.57 -14.06 -4.93
N PHE A 19 8.79 -13.97 -3.61
CA PHE A 19 7.79 -13.47 -2.66
C PHE A 19 7.45 -12.00 -2.92
N ARG A 20 8.45 -11.13 -3.11
CA ARG A 20 8.20 -9.69 -3.36
C ARG A 20 7.54 -9.41 -4.70
N THR A 21 7.77 -10.25 -5.71
CA THR A 21 7.14 -10.09 -7.03
C THR A 21 5.75 -10.72 -7.11
N SER A 22 5.49 -11.77 -6.33
CA SER A 22 4.20 -12.48 -6.37
C SER A 22 3.07 -11.68 -5.70
N HIS A 23 3.40 -10.89 -4.67
CA HIS A 23 2.43 -10.12 -3.90
C HIS A 23 2.48 -8.65 -4.30
N SER A 24 1.32 -8.00 -4.38
CA SER A 24 1.23 -6.58 -4.72
C SER A 24 1.93 -5.70 -3.68
N ASN A 25 1.68 -5.98 -2.40
CA ASN A 25 2.33 -5.39 -1.24
C ASN A 25 2.88 -6.51 -0.36
N SER A 26 4.16 -6.45 -0.03
CA SER A 26 4.81 -7.43 0.83
C SER A 26 5.72 -6.74 1.85
N LEU A 27 5.56 -7.09 3.13
CA LEU A 27 6.46 -6.67 4.19
C LEU A 27 7.45 -7.79 4.49
N ILE A 28 8.74 -7.51 4.32
CA ILE A 28 9.82 -8.46 4.60
C ILE A 28 10.55 -8.02 5.87
N CYS A 29 10.61 -8.90 6.84
CA CYS A 29 11.37 -8.76 8.08
C CYS A 29 12.70 -9.50 7.97
N TYR A 30 13.79 -8.75 7.89
CA TYR A 30 15.14 -9.28 8.00
C TYR A 30 15.47 -9.46 9.50
N SER A 31 15.73 -10.70 9.89
CA SER A 31 15.85 -11.14 11.28
C SER A 31 17.09 -12.01 11.51
N ALA A 32 17.38 -12.35 12.76
CA ALA A 32 18.47 -13.25 13.13
C ALA A 32 18.08 -14.13 14.33
N GLN A 33 18.49 -15.40 14.34
CA GLN A 33 18.15 -16.34 15.41
C GLN A 33 18.83 -16.01 16.76
N TRP A 34 19.97 -15.33 16.74
CA TRP A 34 20.69 -14.88 17.95
C TRP A 34 20.23 -13.50 18.44
N CYS A 35 19.37 -12.81 17.69
CA CYS A 35 18.89 -11.47 18.00
C CYS A 35 17.74 -11.50 19.03
N GLY A 36 18.02 -11.05 20.26
CA GLY A 36 17.02 -10.94 21.34
C GLY A 36 15.81 -10.06 20.99
N PRO A 37 15.98 -8.82 20.50
CA PRO A 37 14.87 -7.96 20.08
C PRO A 37 13.97 -8.60 19.00
N CYS A 38 14.57 -9.31 18.05
CA CYS A 38 13.85 -9.98 16.95
C CYS A 38 12.88 -11.04 17.46
N LYS A 39 13.31 -11.84 18.46
CA LYS A 39 12.46 -12.84 19.12
C LYS A 39 11.25 -12.20 19.81
N ARG A 40 11.41 -11.02 20.40
CA ARG A 40 10.32 -10.30 21.07
C ARG A 40 9.31 -9.72 20.09
N SER A 41 9.77 -9.17 18.96
CA SER A 41 8.88 -8.57 17.96
C SER A 41 8.15 -9.58 17.07
N LYS A 42 8.65 -10.82 16.96
CA LYS A 42 8.05 -11.87 16.12
C LYS A 42 6.56 -12.14 16.40
N PRO A 43 6.09 -12.36 17.64
CA PRO A 43 4.67 -12.60 17.90
C PRO A 43 3.78 -11.42 17.52
N GLU A 44 4.27 -10.19 17.66
CA GLU A 44 3.52 -9.00 17.24
C GLU A 44 3.42 -8.91 15.70
N LEU A 45 4.49 -9.27 14.99
CA LEU A 45 4.50 -9.37 13.54
C LEU A 45 3.53 -10.45 13.04
N GLU A 46 3.51 -11.62 13.67
CA GLU A 46 2.56 -12.70 13.37
C GLU A 46 1.11 -12.23 13.60
N ALA A 47 0.84 -11.50 14.68
CA ALA A 47 -0.49 -10.96 14.95
C ALA A 47 -0.93 -9.91 13.92
N MET A 48 0.00 -9.08 13.41
CA MET A 48 -0.30 -8.13 12.33
C MET A 48 -0.57 -8.88 11.02
N ALA A 49 0.27 -9.83 10.66
CA ALA A 49 0.10 -10.65 9.47
C ALA A 49 -1.28 -11.33 9.46
N GLN A 50 -1.70 -11.88 10.60
CA GLN A 50 -3.01 -12.50 10.74
C GLN A 50 -4.18 -11.54 10.44
N LYS A 51 -4.08 -10.27 10.85
CA LYS A 51 -5.13 -9.27 10.60
C LYS A 51 -5.17 -8.87 9.12
N LEU A 52 -4.01 -8.59 8.55
CA LEU A 52 -3.89 -8.04 7.19
C LEU A 52 -4.06 -9.09 6.08
N SER A 53 -3.77 -10.37 6.35
CA SER A 53 -4.08 -11.46 5.41
C SER A 53 -5.59 -11.65 5.21
N VAL A 54 -6.41 -11.38 6.22
CA VAL A 54 -7.88 -11.45 6.09
C VAL A 54 -8.40 -10.37 5.13
N GLU A 55 -7.79 -9.19 5.17
CA GLU A 55 -8.16 -8.04 4.33
C GLU A 55 -7.48 -8.04 2.96
N ARG A 56 -6.57 -9.01 2.70
CA ARG A 56 -5.74 -9.14 1.49
C ARG A 56 -5.02 -7.85 1.08
N GLN A 57 -4.56 -7.08 2.07
CA GLN A 57 -3.93 -5.78 1.86
C GLN A 57 -2.40 -5.87 1.75
N CYS A 58 -1.79 -6.79 2.50
CA CYS A 58 -0.34 -6.97 2.58
C CYS A 58 0.01 -8.38 3.07
N ASP A 59 1.00 -8.99 2.42
CA ASP A 59 1.57 -10.27 2.84
C ASP A 59 2.85 -10.05 3.63
N PHE A 60 3.14 -10.97 4.57
CA PHE A 60 4.23 -10.84 5.52
C PHE A 60 5.20 -11.99 5.40
N ALA A 61 6.50 -11.67 5.38
CA ALA A 61 7.57 -12.65 5.40
C ALA A 61 8.65 -12.32 6.41
N ILE A 62 9.34 -13.36 6.87
CA ILE A 62 10.54 -13.29 7.69
C ILE A 62 11.64 -14.09 7.00
N ILE A 63 12.85 -13.53 7.01
CA ILE A 63 14.05 -14.18 6.52
C ILE A 63 15.17 -14.01 7.54
N TYR A 64 15.94 -15.06 7.79
CA TYR A 64 17.05 -15.00 8.73
C TYR A 64 18.37 -14.71 7.99
N GLU A 65 19.32 -14.09 8.68
CA GLU A 65 20.63 -13.81 8.08
C GLU A 65 21.37 -15.06 7.59
N GLU A 66 21.14 -16.21 8.23
CA GLU A 66 21.77 -17.47 7.86
C GLU A 66 21.28 -17.99 6.50
N ASP A 67 20.02 -17.67 6.16
CA ASP A 67 19.34 -18.04 4.92
C ASP A 67 19.83 -17.16 3.74
N LEU A 68 20.14 -15.87 4.00
CA LEU A 68 20.67 -14.95 2.99
C LEU A 68 22.19 -15.00 2.82
N GLY A 69 22.94 -15.27 3.89
CA GLY A 69 24.40 -15.22 3.90
C GLY A 69 24.98 -13.90 3.34
N SER A 70 25.73 -13.99 2.24
CA SER A 70 26.38 -12.84 1.59
C SER A 70 25.40 -11.84 0.99
N ASP A 71 24.19 -12.27 0.61
CA ASP A 71 23.21 -11.41 -0.07
C ASP A 71 22.50 -10.46 0.89
N LEU A 72 22.66 -10.64 2.20
CA LEU A 72 22.10 -9.72 3.20
C LEU A 72 22.59 -8.27 3.02
N GLN A 73 23.87 -8.10 2.63
CA GLN A 73 24.46 -6.78 2.43
C GLN A 73 23.92 -6.10 1.17
N SER A 74 23.59 -6.86 0.12
CA SER A 74 23.03 -6.32 -1.12
C SER A 74 21.60 -5.80 -0.91
N GLU A 75 20.84 -6.39 0.01
CA GLU A 75 19.52 -5.88 0.44
C GLU A 75 19.61 -4.65 1.39
N GLY A 76 20.82 -4.17 1.71
CA GLY A 76 21.05 -2.94 2.49
C GLY A 76 20.68 -3.06 3.97
N VAL A 77 20.75 -4.27 4.53
CA VAL A 77 20.42 -4.53 5.93
C VAL A 77 21.63 -4.22 6.81
N SER A 78 21.51 -3.19 7.66
CA SER A 78 22.59 -2.75 8.54
C SER A 78 22.36 -3.06 10.03
N ALA A 79 21.16 -3.50 10.40
CA ALA A 79 20.76 -3.76 11.78
C ALA A 79 19.59 -4.74 11.84
N PHE A 80 19.44 -5.43 12.96
CA PHE A 80 18.33 -6.36 13.19
C PHE A 80 17.41 -5.91 14.34
N PRO A 81 16.08 -6.12 14.21
CA PRO A 81 15.37 -6.44 12.97
C PRO A 81 15.37 -5.24 12.00
N THR A 82 15.23 -5.49 10.70
CA THR A 82 14.91 -4.45 9.71
C THR A 82 13.66 -4.87 8.95
N TYR A 83 12.70 -3.96 8.83
CA TYR A 83 11.46 -4.17 8.09
C TYR A 83 11.51 -3.35 6.81
N VAL A 84 11.22 -3.99 5.68
CA VAL A 84 11.15 -3.32 4.38
C VAL A 84 9.81 -3.65 3.77
N LEU A 85 9.06 -2.61 3.41
CA LEU A 85 7.81 -2.75 2.68
C LEU A 85 8.08 -2.59 1.18
N TYR A 86 7.73 -3.62 0.41
CA TYR A 86 7.74 -3.58 -1.04
C TYR A 86 6.32 -3.42 -1.57
N GLN A 87 6.16 -2.55 -2.55
CA GLN A 87 4.91 -2.25 -3.23
C GLN A 87 5.06 -2.48 -4.73
N GLU A 88 3.92 -2.60 -5.41
CA GLU A 88 3.84 -2.78 -6.86
C GLU A 88 4.69 -3.97 -7.33
N HIS A 89 4.49 -5.14 -6.69
CA HIS A 89 5.20 -6.37 -7.03
C HIS A 89 6.73 -6.25 -6.93
N GLY A 90 7.20 -5.60 -5.86
CA GLY A 90 8.64 -5.46 -5.62
C GLY A 90 9.30 -4.29 -6.35
N ARG A 91 8.55 -3.50 -7.12
CA ARG A 91 9.09 -2.39 -7.92
C ARG A 91 9.42 -1.15 -7.09
N LEU A 92 8.68 -0.90 -6.02
CA LEU A 92 8.84 0.28 -5.16
C LEU A 92 9.12 -0.14 -3.72
N GLU A 93 10.12 0.49 -3.09
CA GLU A 93 10.33 0.40 -1.64
C GLU A 93 9.43 1.44 -0.96
N GLY A 94 8.36 0.96 -0.32
CA GLY A 94 7.36 1.79 0.36
C GLY A 94 7.85 2.44 1.65
N GLY A 95 8.91 1.89 2.23
CA GLY A 95 9.55 2.38 3.44
C GLY A 95 10.40 1.31 4.11
N ARG A 96 11.36 1.77 4.91
CA ARG A 96 12.27 0.91 5.68
C ARG A 96 12.35 1.37 7.13
N ILE A 97 12.20 0.44 8.04
CA ILE A 97 12.26 0.67 9.48
C ILE A 97 13.36 -0.20 10.07
N LYS A 98 14.30 0.43 10.77
CA LYS A 98 15.41 -0.27 11.45
C LYS A 98 15.10 -0.38 12.94
N GLY A 99 15.42 -1.53 13.52
CA GLY A 99 15.20 -1.84 14.94
C GLY A 99 13.80 -2.35 15.25
N ALA A 100 13.61 -2.86 16.47
CA ALA A 100 12.35 -3.46 16.94
C ALA A 100 11.28 -2.41 17.28
N ASN A 101 10.87 -1.61 16.29
CA ASN A 101 9.83 -0.60 16.41
C ASN A 101 8.56 -1.08 15.71
N VAL A 102 7.83 -1.98 16.38
CA VAL A 102 6.56 -2.54 15.86
C VAL A 102 5.47 -1.47 15.63
N PRO A 103 5.30 -0.45 16.49
CA PRO A 103 4.31 0.60 16.23
C PRO A 103 4.54 1.36 14.92
N ALA A 104 5.81 1.65 14.59
CA ALA A 104 6.14 2.28 13.32
C ALA A 104 5.85 1.36 12.13
N VAL A 105 6.08 0.05 12.28
CA VAL A 105 5.77 -0.95 11.24
C VAL A 105 4.26 -1.01 11.00
N GLN A 106 3.46 -1.03 12.07
CA GLN A 106 2.01 -1.01 11.96
C GLN A 106 1.54 0.25 11.21
N ALA A 107 2.03 1.43 11.59
CA ALA A 107 1.68 2.68 10.93
C ALA A 107 2.08 2.68 9.44
N LEU A 108 3.26 2.17 9.10
CA LEU A 108 3.73 2.08 7.71
C LEU A 108 2.83 1.16 6.88
N VAL A 109 2.45 0.01 7.43
CA VAL A 109 1.56 -0.93 6.73
C VAL A 109 0.16 -0.34 6.58
N GLU A 110 -0.39 0.30 7.61
CA GLU A 110 -1.71 0.91 7.53
C GLU A 110 -1.75 2.06 6.51
N GLU A 111 -0.71 2.91 6.47
CA GLU A 111 -0.62 4.01 5.51
C GLU A 111 -0.48 3.52 4.06
N LYS A 112 0.33 2.49 3.83
CA LYS A 112 0.73 2.08 2.47
C LYS A 112 -0.07 0.90 1.92
N CYS A 113 -0.58 0.04 2.78
CA CYS A 113 -1.34 -1.15 2.41
C CYS A 113 -2.84 -0.98 2.66
N GLY A 114 -3.25 0.03 3.45
CA GLY A 114 -4.64 0.39 3.65
C GLY A 114 -5.27 0.92 2.36
N GLY A 115 -5.87 0.01 1.58
CA GLY A 115 -6.83 0.30 0.51
C GLY A 115 -6.39 1.38 -0.48
N ARG A 116 -5.68 0.99 -1.55
CA ARG A 116 -5.60 1.82 -2.76
C ARG A 116 -6.94 1.73 -3.48
N ASP A 117 -7.97 2.45 -3.02
CA ASP A 117 -9.11 2.67 -3.88
C ASP A 117 -8.64 3.41 -5.14
N PRO A 118 -9.07 3.00 -6.36
CA PRO A 118 -8.59 3.58 -7.61
C PRO A 118 -8.89 5.08 -7.77
N PHE A 119 -9.63 5.66 -6.81
CA PHE A 119 -9.89 7.09 -6.68
C PHE A 119 -9.16 7.75 -5.47
N ALA A 120 -8.49 7.02 -4.57
CA ALA A 120 -7.70 7.61 -3.48
C ALA A 120 -6.43 8.32 -3.98
N GLY A 121 -5.94 7.97 -5.17
CA GLY A 121 -4.91 8.73 -5.89
C GLY A 121 -5.37 10.13 -6.35
N VAL A 122 -6.69 10.41 -6.30
CA VAL A 122 -7.26 11.76 -6.40
C VAL A 122 -7.66 12.30 -5.01
N SER A 123 -6.94 11.91 -3.96
CA SER A 123 -6.89 12.69 -2.71
C SER A 123 -6.02 13.95 -2.91
N GLY A 124 -6.20 14.64 -4.03
CA GLY A 124 -6.07 16.08 -4.02
C GLY A 124 -7.23 16.58 -3.20
N ALA A 125 -7.01 16.88 -1.91
CA ALA A 125 -7.93 17.68 -1.14
C ALA A 125 -8.32 18.86 -2.05
N GLY A 126 -9.56 18.87 -2.54
CA GLY A 126 -10.04 19.93 -3.40
C GLY A 126 -9.85 21.22 -2.62
N GLN A 127 -8.86 22.01 -2.99
CA GLN A 127 -8.63 23.29 -2.36
C GLN A 127 -9.79 24.16 -2.80
N SER A 128 -10.81 24.25 -1.95
CA SER A 128 -11.83 25.26 -2.07
C SER A 128 -11.14 26.60 -1.88
N LEU A 129 -10.80 27.25 -2.99
CA LEU A 129 -10.24 28.61 -3.01
C LEU A 129 -11.36 29.59 -2.63
N GLY A 130 -11.75 29.60 -1.35
CA GLY A 130 -12.81 30.48 -0.87
C GLY A 130 -13.50 29.99 0.39
N GLY A 131 -12.78 29.93 1.51
CA GLY A 131 -13.38 29.59 2.79
C GLY A 131 -12.51 30.00 3.97
N GLY A 132 -12.38 31.30 4.20
CA GLY A 132 -11.74 31.81 5.42
C GLY A 132 -12.48 31.29 6.66
N GLY A 133 -11.71 30.67 7.57
CA GLY A 133 -12.21 30.09 8.81
C GLY A 133 -12.87 31.14 9.71
N GLY A 134 -14.10 30.85 10.06
CA GLY A 134 -14.86 31.52 11.09
C GLY A 134 -16.18 30.78 11.23
N ASP A 135 -16.45 30.24 12.41
CA ASP A 135 -17.72 29.64 12.80
C ASP A 135 -18.89 30.60 12.52
N VAL A 136 -19.46 30.54 11.31
CA VAL A 136 -20.68 31.26 10.94
C VAL A 136 -21.81 30.24 10.93
N GLN A 137 -22.67 30.33 11.94
CA GLN A 137 -23.87 29.51 12.04
C GLN A 137 -24.70 29.62 10.76
N LYS A 138 -25.13 28.46 10.24
CA LYS A 138 -26.00 28.33 9.06
C LYS A 138 -27.33 29.08 9.31
N PRO A 139 -27.78 29.94 8.38
CA PRO A 139 -29.06 30.66 8.56
C PRO A 139 -30.22 29.66 8.58
N ALA A 140 -31.14 29.83 9.53
CA ALA A 140 -32.25 28.90 9.76
C ALA A 140 -33.38 29.03 8.71
N ASN A 141 -33.43 30.14 7.97
CA ASN A 141 -34.43 30.37 6.92
C ASN A 141 -33.84 31.16 5.73
N ALA A 142 -34.58 31.15 4.61
CA ALA A 142 -34.16 31.79 3.36
C ALA A 142 -34.05 33.32 3.45
N GLU A 143 -34.79 33.92 4.37
CA GLU A 143 -34.82 35.37 4.58
C GLU A 143 -33.57 35.86 5.32
N GLU A 144 -33.13 35.14 6.35
CA GLU A 144 -31.84 35.35 7.02
C GLU A 144 -30.66 35.10 6.07
N ALA A 145 -30.76 34.11 5.18
CA ALA A 145 -29.72 33.85 4.18
C ALA A 145 -29.60 35.00 3.17
N ARG A 146 -30.73 35.61 2.77
CA ARG A 146 -30.75 36.81 1.92
C ARG A 146 -30.21 38.03 2.67
N ALA A 147 -30.61 38.21 3.93
CA ALA A 147 -30.14 39.30 4.76
C ALA A 147 -28.63 39.26 5.02
N LEU A 148 -28.05 38.08 5.28
CA LEU A 148 -26.60 37.94 5.47
C LEU A 148 -25.81 38.25 4.19
N ARG A 149 -26.35 37.84 3.03
CA ARG A 149 -25.76 38.17 1.73
C ARG A 149 -25.78 39.68 1.50
N LEU A 150 -26.91 40.34 1.77
CA LEU A 150 -27.03 41.80 1.63
C LEU A 150 -26.08 42.54 2.58
N ALA A 151 -25.97 42.10 3.84
CA ALA A 151 -25.06 42.68 4.82
C ALA A 151 -23.59 42.56 4.41
N ARG A 152 -23.21 41.47 3.73
CA ARG A 152 -21.85 41.28 3.20
C ARG A 152 -21.46 42.31 2.14
N PHE A 153 -22.43 42.92 1.47
CA PHE A 153 -22.22 43.98 0.49
C PHE A 153 -22.33 45.41 1.09
N GLY A 154 -22.49 45.53 2.42
CA GLY A 154 -22.33 46.81 3.12
C GLY A 154 -23.45 47.83 2.91
N LEU A 155 -24.66 47.40 2.53
CA LEU A 155 -25.81 48.29 2.46
C LEU A 155 -26.54 48.33 3.82
N PRO A 156 -26.75 49.52 4.42
CA PRO A 156 -27.50 49.65 5.66
C PRO A 156 -28.97 49.29 5.42
N LYS A 157 -29.56 48.55 6.37
CA LYS A 157 -31.01 48.36 6.44
C LYS A 157 -31.65 49.71 6.69
N ASP A 158 -32.40 50.16 5.71
CA ASP A 158 -33.30 51.31 5.71
C ASP A 158 -34.19 51.33 6.96
N GLU A 159 -33.87 52.24 7.89
CA GLU A 159 -34.87 52.92 8.70
C GLU A 159 -34.88 54.40 8.26
N GLU A 160 -36.01 54.79 7.66
CA GLU A 160 -36.52 56.16 7.49
C GLU A 160 -35.83 57.12 6.49
N MET A 161 -36.28 57.10 5.22
CA MET A 161 -36.35 58.30 4.36
C MET A 161 -37.63 58.31 3.51
N LYS A 162 -38.65 58.96 4.08
CA LYS A 162 -39.61 59.92 3.51
C LYS A 162 -39.72 60.01 1.97
N ASP A 163 -40.94 59.77 1.52
CA ASP A 163 -41.62 60.30 0.33
C ASP A 163 -40.78 60.87 -0.83
N VAL A 164 -40.60 60.07 -1.90
CA VAL A 164 -40.59 60.61 -3.27
C VAL A 164 -41.33 59.66 -4.22
N LYS A 165 -42.40 60.20 -4.81
CA LYS A 165 -43.33 59.58 -5.78
C LYS A 165 -42.62 59.32 -7.14
N PRO A 166 -43.00 58.29 -7.90
CA PRO A 166 -42.28 57.87 -9.10
C PRO A 166 -42.45 58.85 -10.27
N SER A 167 -41.35 59.15 -10.92
CA SER A 167 -41.27 59.75 -12.26
C SER A 167 -40.46 58.77 -13.11
N SER A 168 -41.11 58.03 -14.03
CA SER A 168 -41.13 58.35 -15.47
C SER A 168 -39.70 58.54 -15.98
N ASP A 169 -39.16 57.64 -16.79
CA ASP A 169 -39.45 57.51 -18.22
C ASP A 169 -38.85 56.17 -18.73
N VAL A 170 -39.68 55.28 -19.29
CA VAL A 170 -39.70 54.81 -20.71
C VAL A 170 -38.29 54.54 -21.31
N ASP A 171 -37.95 53.36 -21.84
CA ASP A 171 -38.58 52.71 -22.99
C ASP A 171 -38.19 51.21 -23.14
N ALA A 172 -39.04 50.51 -23.89
CA ALA A 172 -39.05 49.14 -24.39
C ALA A 172 -37.68 48.51 -24.74
N THR A 173 -37.47 47.19 -24.68
CA THR A 173 -38.31 46.13 -25.26
C THR A 173 -38.31 44.84 -24.44
N ALA A 174 -39.51 44.43 -24.06
CA ALA A 174 -39.86 43.06 -23.69
C ALA A 174 -40.10 42.21 -24.94
N SER A 175 -39.98 40.90 -24.79
CA SER A 175 -40.92 39.86 -25.27
C SER A 175 -40.20 38.51 -25.09
N SER A 176 -40.60 37.76 -24.07
CA SER A 176 -41.53 36.62 -24.16
C SER A 176 -40.83 35.43 -24.85
N ASP A 177 -40.79 34.24 -24.28
CA ASP A 177 -41.94 33.47 -23.89
C ASP A 177 -41.54 32.37 -22.89
N THR A 178 -42.52 32.01 -22.10
CA THR A 178 -42.53 30.89 -21.16
C THR A 178 -42.27 29.55 -21.85
N CYS A 179 -41.60 28.62 -21.17
CA CYS A 179 -42.10 27.24 -21.14
C CYS A 179 -41.72 26.56 -19.84
N GLY A 180 -42.73 25.97 -19.20
CA GLY A 180 -42.55 24.89 -18.25
C GLY A 180 -42.91 23.56 -18.90
N ALA A 181 -43.00 22.56 -18.01
CA ALA A 181 -43.67 21.27 -18.12
C ALA A 181 -42.78 20.01 -18.24
N GLN A 182 -43.08 19.15 -17.28
CA GLN A 182 -42.78 17.73 -17.11
C GLN A 182 -42.88 16.83 -18.36
N GLY A 183 -42.26 15.65 -18.27
CA GLY A 183 -42.99 14.39 -18.51
C GLY A 183 -42.33 13.35 -19.42
N ALA A 184 -42.10 12.16 -18.83
CA ALA A 184 -41.91 10.79 -19.34
C ALA A 184 -42.13 10.44 -20.85
N ALA A 185 -41.31 9.52 -21.38
CA ALA A 185 -41.71 8.22 -21.97
C ALA A 185 -40.55 7.49 -22.70
N ASP A 186 -40.62 6.15 -22.68
CA ASP A 186 -39.93 5.14 -23.51
C ASP A 186 -39.85 5.46 -25.02
N ASP A 187 -38.76 5.04 -25.69
CA ASP A 187 -38.81 4.50 -27.06
C ASP A 187 -37.54 3.68 -27.40
N LYS A 188 -37.74 2.50 -27.99
CA LYS A 188 -36.72 1.66 -28.68
C LYS A 188 -36.60 2.18 -30.12
N ASP A 189 -35.43 2.04 -30.76
CA ASP A 189 -35.27 1.38 -32.07
C ASP A 189 -33.85 1.54 -32.69
N ASP A 190 -33.49 0.48 -33.42
CA ASP A 190 -32.44 0.16 -34.38
C ASP A 190 -31.37 1.17 -34.89
N GLY A 191 -30.20 0.59 -35.19
CA GLY A 191 -29.72 0.68 -36.58
C GLY A 191 -28.31 1.23 -36.86
N ASN A 192 -27.34 0.32 -36.81
CA ASN A 192 -26.38 0.02 -37.88
C ASN A 192 -25.23 0.97 -38.30
N ASN A 193 -24.10 0.29 -38.57
CA ASN A 193 -23.07 0.48 -39.61
C ASN A 193 -21.75 1.10 -39.13
N GLY A 194 -20.56 0.51 -39.31
CA GLY A 194 -20.13 -0.68 -40.03
C GLY A 194 -18.68 -0.48 -40.52
N GLY A 195 -17.92 -1.57 -40.68
CA GLY A 195 -16.63 -1.62 -41.40
C GLY A 195 -15.41 -1.85 -40.51
N ALA A 196 -14.98 -3.08 -40.20
CA ALA A 196 -14.34 -4.12 -41.06
C ALA A 196 -12.82 -3.95 -41.22
N SER A 197 -12.04 -4.91 -40.69
CA SER A 197 -11.17 -5.81 -41.47
C SER A 197 -10.42 -6.77 -40.51
N SER A 198 -10.74 -8.07 -40.56
CA SER A 198 -9.86 -9.21 -40.99
C SER A 198 -8.70 -9.53 -40.04
N GLY A 199 -8.52 -10.70 -39.45
CA GLY A 199 -8.76 -12.12 -39.79
C GLY A 199 -7.60 -12.90 -39.11
N GLY A 200 -7.58 -14.19 -38.81
CA GLY A 200 -8.48 -15.34 -38.85
C GLY A 200 -7.95 -16.34 -37.79
N ALA A 201 -8.81 -17.19 -37.23
CA ALA A 201 -8.84 -18.65 -37.43
C ALA A 201 -7.77 -19.40 -36.56
N CYS A 202 -8.18 -20.12 -35.52
CA CYS A 202 -8.50 -21.58 -35.50
C CYS A 202 -7.19 -22.41 -35.56
N GLU A 203 -6.90 -23.49 -34.83
CA GLU A 203 -7.66 -24.53 -34.14
C GLU A 203 -6.65 -25.47 -33.42
N THR A 204 -7.16 -26.27 -32.47
CA THR A 204 -6.81 -27.67 -32.08
C THR A 204 -5.35 -28.11 -31.79
N GLU A 205 -5.04 -28.61 -30.59
CA GLU A 205 -5.05 -30.02 -30.09
C GLU A 205 -3.69 -30.74 -30.21
N ASP A 206 -3.40 -31.54 -29.18
CA ASP A 206 -2.38 -32.58 -29.01
C ASP A 206 -0.88 -32.25 -29.18
N ASP A 207 -0.09 -32.46 -28.12
CA ASP A 207 0.87 -33.58 -28.12
C ASP A 207 1.37 -33.87 -26.69
N ALA A 208 1.18 -35.11 -26.27
CA ALA A 208 1.80 -35.68 -25.10
C ALA A 208 3.25 -36.06 -25.41
N VAL A 209 4.20 -35.67 -24.55
CA VAL A 209 5.49 -36.37 -24.45
C VAL A 209 5.83 -36.57 -22.98
N GLU A 210 5.64 -37.81 -22.54
CA GLU A 210 6.42 -38.41 -21.46
C GLU A 210 7.88 -38.53 -21.91
N VAL A 211 8.81 -38.08 -21.07
CA VAL A 211 10.15 -38.66 -21.00
C VAL A 211 10.50 -38.90 -19.54
N ASN A 212 10.41 -40.17 -19.17
CA ASN A 212 11.09 -40.74 -18.02
C ASN A 212 12.59 -40.81 -18.34
N ALA A 213 13.42 -40.29 -17.45
CA ALA A 213 14.83 -40.68 -17.36
C ALA A 213 15.27 -40.53 -15.91
N ASP A 214 15.23 -41.66 -15.20
CA ASP A 214 15.98 -41.95 -13.99
C ASP A 214 17.44 -41.52 -14.14
N VAL A 215 17.88 -40.64 -13.26
CA VAL A 215 19.29 -40.52 -12.90
C VAL A 215 19.37 -40.70 -11.39
N GLU A 216 19.60 -41.95 -10.99
CA GLU A 216 20.30 -42.29 -9.75
C GLU A 216 21.64 -41.53 -9.74
N MET A 217 21.75 -40.52 -8.90
CA MET A 217 23.05 -40.07 -8.41
C MET A 217 23.24 -40.60 -7.01
N THR A 218 24.19 -41.51 -6.95
CA THR A 218 24.63 -42.23 -5.77
C THR A 218 25.17 -41.29 -4.70
N ASP A 219 24.80 -41.68 -3.49
CA ASP A 219 25.25 -41.19 -2.20
C ASP A 219 26.79 -41.08 -2.12
N VAL A 220 27.30 -39.86 -1.95
CA VAL A 220 28.61 -39.62 -1.35
C VAL A 220 28.44 -38.55 -0.29
N GLU A 221 27.97 -38.98 0.86
CA GLU A 221 28.00 -38.22 2.11
C GLU A 221 29.47 -38.07 2.57
N ALA A 222 30.24 -37.23 1.89
CA ALA A 222 31.57 -36.82 2.32
C ALA A 222 31.42 -35.75 3.42
N LYS A 223 31.28 -36.22 4.65
CA LYS A 223 31.38 -35.43 5.88
C LYS A 223 32.65 -34.57 5.84
N PRO A 224 32.56 -33.22 5.80
CA PRO A 224 33.75 -32.40 5.97
C PRO A 224 34.23 -32.57 7.41
N GLU A 225 35.41 -33.16 7.59
CA GLU A 225 36.10 -33.16 8.89
C GLU A 225 36.34 -31.71 9.31
N LEU A 226 35.68 -31.33 10.41
CA LEU A 226 35.93 -30.09 11.11
C LEU A 226 37.33 -30.18 11.73
N VAL A 227 38.34 -29.74 10.99
CA VAL A 227 39.71 -29.62 11.50
C VAL A 227 39.68 -28.56 12.59
N ASP A 228 39.83 -29.01 13.84
CA ASP A 228 39.82 -28.14 15.01
C ASP A 228 40.98 -27.13 14.88
N PRO A 229 40.70 -25.81 14.81
CA PRO A 229 41.74 -24.79 14.67
C PRO A 229 42.68 -24.74 15.88
N THR A 230 42.31 -25.40 16.98
CA THR A 230 43.11 -25.54 18.20
C THR A 230 44.15 -26.66 18.10
N ALA A 231 44.08 -27.53 17.08
CA ALA A 231 44.95 -28.70 16.95
C ALA A 231 46.43 -28.33 16.72
N ASN A 232 46.72 -27.12 16.24
CA ASN A 232 48.08 -26.63 16.01
C ASN A 232 48.61 -25.73 17.14
N LEU A 233 47.85 -25.51 18.21
CA LEU A 233 48.32 -24.71 19.34
C LEU A 233 49.24 -25.55 20.23
N ASP A 234 50.42 -25.01 20.52
CA ASP A 234 51.39 -25.61 21.42
C ASP A 234 50.79 -25.73 22.84
N LYS A 235 50.48 -26.95 23.25
CA LYS A 235 49.85 -27.24 24.55
C LYS A 235 50.74 -26.80 25.73
N GLY A 236 52.05 -26.71 25.52
CA GLY A 236 53.00 -26.22 26.52
C GLY A 236 52.85 -24.73 26.82
N LEU A 237 52.49 -23.93 25.81
CA LEU A 237 52.17 -22.51 25.99
C LEU A 237 50.86 -22.32 26.77
N LEU A 238 49.87 -23.18 26.53
CA LEU A 238 48.56 -23.10 27.21
C LEU A 238 48.68 -23.44 28.70
N ASP A 239 49.46 -24.45 29.07
CA ASP A 239 49.76 -24.80 30.47
C ASP A 239 50.55 -23.70 31.21
N GLN A 240 51.46 -22.99 30.52
CA GLN A 240 52.17 -21.86 31.13
C GLN A 240 51.26 -20.66 31.40
N LEU A 241 50.26 -20.43 30.54
CA LEU A 241 49.32 -19.32 30.69
C LEU A 241 48.27 -19.58 31.77
N THR A 242 47.89 -20.84 32.01
CA THR A 242 46.90 -21.21 33.04
C THR A 242 47.53 -21.42 34.42
N SER A 243 48.82 -21.77 34.50
CA SER A 243 49.53 -21.97 35.77
C SER A 243 49.97 -20.67 36.47
N SER A 244 49.68 -19.49 35.90
CA SER A 244 50.04 -18.18 36.47
C SER A 244 48.84 -17.39 37.04
N MET A 245 47.66 -18.03 37.20
CA MET A 245 46.54 -17.54 38.01
C MET A 245 46.48 -18.28 39.34
#